data_AF-A0AAW9IJ81-F1
#
_entry.id   AF-A0AAW9IJ81-F1
#
_cell.length_a   1.000
_cell.length_b   1.000
_cell.length_c   1.000
_cell.angle_alpha   90.00
_cell.angle_beta   90.00
_cell.angle_gamma   90.00
#
_symmetry.space_group_name_H-M   'P 1'
#
loop_
_entity.id
_entity.type
_entity.pdbx_description
1 polymer ?
#
loop_
_entity_poly.entity_id
_entity_poly.type
_entity_poly.pdbx_seq_one_letter_code
_entity_poly.pdbx_strand_id
1 'polypeptide(L)'
;MIEVMIIEDDPMVRAINVKFLKRIEGFVLYKAVSNLTDAKKVISTKKPDLILLDVYLPKENGIDLLKWIRAQEIDIDIILITADKSIERIQEAFRYGVVDYLIKPFDFDRFKEALYQFKGRYDKFKNNDEIEQKELDKLIANSIVSKNEEDFAKGLNRFTYRSIWDEIEKSN
;
A
#
# COMPACT_ATOMS: atom_id res chain seq x y z
N MET A 1 15.00 -11.20 5.25
CA MET A 1 13.56 -11.57 5.25
C MET A 1 12.80 -10.36 5.77
N ILE A 2 11.71 -9.97 5.10
CA ILE A 2 10.92 -8.77 5.45
C ILE A 2 9.98 -9.12 6.61
N GLU A 3 10.09 -8.40 7.71
CA GLU A 3 9.28 -8.57 8.91
C GLU A 3 7.95 -7.81 8.78
N VAL A 4 6.84 -8.55 8.73
CA VAL A 4 5.51 -8.01 8.52
C VAL A 4 4.68 -8.06 9.79
N MET A 5 4.07 -6.93 10.14
CA MET A 5 3.06 -6.85 11.19
C MET A 5 1.67 -6.76 10.59
N ILE A 6 0.70 -7.48 11.16
CA ILE A 6 -0.70 -7.45 10.73
C ILE A 6 -1.56 -6.85 11.85
N ILE A 7 -2.39 -5.87 11.51
CA ILE A 7 -3.30 -5.19 12.43
C ILE A 7 -4.71 -5.35 11.87
N GLU A 8 -5.52 -6.18 12.52
CA GLU A 8 -6.86 -6.57 12.06
C GLU A 8 -7.64 -7.07 13.27
N ASP A 9 -8.82 -6.53 13.54
CA ASP A 9 -9.60 -6.90 14.73
C ASP A 9 -10.30 -8.24 14.56
N ASP A 10 -10.86 -8.51 13.37
CA ASP A 10 -11.57 -9.74 13.09
C ASP A 10 -10.60 -10.94 13.13
N PRO A 11 -10.78 -11.90 14.07
CA PRO A 11 -9.87 -13.02 14.20
C PRO A 11 -9.80 -13.93 12.97
N MET A 12 -10.91 -14.06 12.25
CA MET A 12 -10.99 -14.87 11.04
C MET A 12 -10.25 -14.18 9.89
N VAL A 13 -10.48 -12.89 9.67
CA VAL A 13 -9.76 -12.12 8.64
C VAL A 13 -8.27 -12.04 8.94
N ARG A 14 -7.90 -11.83 10.21
CA ARG A 14 -6.49 -11.83 10.65
C ARG A 14 -5.82 -13.17 10.36
N ALA A 15 -6.51 -14.29 10.63
CA ALA A 15 -6.00 -15.62 10.34
C ALA A 15 -5.82 -15.87 8.83
N ILE A 16 -6.75 -15.37 7.99
CA ILE A 16 -6.64 -15.45 6.53
C ILE A 16 -5.43 -14.66 6.04
N ASN A 17 -5.26 -13.42 6.48
CA ASN A 17 -4.12 -12.57 6.10
C ASN A 17 -2.78 -13.21 6.52
N VAL A 18 -2.71 -13.78 7.73
CA VAL A 18 -1.54 -14.56 8.18
C VAL A 18 -1.29 -15.77 7.29
N LYS A 19 -2.33 -16.51 6.90
CA LYS A 19 -2.21 -17.67 6.01
C LYS A 19 -1.73 -17.26 4.62
N PHE A 20 -2.22 -16.14 4.08
CA PHE A 20 -1.74 -15.59 2.81
C PHE A 20 -0.27 -15.18 2.89
N LEU A 21 0.10 -14.42 3.93
CA LEU A 21 1.50 -14.01 4.15
C LEU A 21 2.46 -15.21 4.21
N LYS A 22 2.11 -16.26 4.94
CA LYS A 22 2.93 -17.48 5.09
C LYS A 22 3.17 -18.24 3.78
N ARG A 23 2.35 -18.02 2.75
CA ARG A 23 2.50 -18.67 1.43
C ARG A 23 3.46 -17.91 0.51
N ILE A 24 3.95 -16.75 0.92
CA ILE A 24 4.76 -15.86 0.08
C ILE A 24 6.18 -15.83 0.63
N GLU A 25 7.13 -16.26 -0.19
CA GLU A 25 8.54 -16.25 0.16
C GLU A 25 9.11 -14.83 0.31
N GLY A 26 10.13 -14.69 1.17
CA GLY A 26 10.79 -13.41 1.43
C GLY A 26 10.14 -12.59 2.56
N PHE A 27 9.00 -13.04 3.10
CA PHE A 27 8.29 -12.41 4.20
C PHE A 27 8.17 -13.32 5.43
N VAL A 28 8.10 -12.72 6.61
CA VAL A 28 7.83 -13.41 7.86
C VAL A 28 6.85 -12.62 8.70
N LEU A 29 5.93 -13.31 9.38
CA LEU A 29 5.07 -12.66 10.37
C LEU A 29 5.90 -12.30 11.60
N TYR A 30 6.04 -11.00 11.85
CA TYR A 30 6.63 -10.49 13.08
C TYR A 30 5.63 -10.52 14.24
N LYS A 31 4.45 -9.91 14.04
CA LYS A 31 3.37 -9.90 15.03
C LYS A 31 2.02 -9.69 14.35
N ALA A 32 0.97 -10.28 14.93
CA ALA A 32 -0.41 -9.93 14.59
C ALA A 32 -1.10 -9.39 15.86
N VAL A 33 -1.78 -8.24 15.74
CA VAL A 33 -2.53 -7.59 16.84
C VAL A 33 -3.91 -7.19 16.35
N SER A 34 -4.82 -6.89 17.28
CA SER A 34 -6.23 -6.59 16.99
C SER A 34 -6.65 -5.15 17.24
N ASN A 35 -5.74 -4.28 17.68
CA ASN A 35 -6.04 -2.90 18.05
C ASN A 35 -4.79 -2.01 17.92
N LEU A 36 -5.00 -0.70 17.88
CA LEU A 36 -3.92 0.28 17.68
C LEU A 36 -3.05 0.47 18.90
N THR A 37 -3.60 0.28 20.10
CA THR A 37 -2.86 0.40 21.36
C THR A 37 -1.73 -0.63 21.44
N ASP A 38 -2.03 -1.89 21.15
CA ASP A 38 -1.02 -2.95 21.11
C ASP A 38 -0.09 -2.80 19.91
N ALA A 39 -0.59 -2.28 18.78
CA ALA A 39 0.26 -1.93 17.65
C ALA A 39 1.35 -0.92 18.03
N LYS A 40 0.97 0.18 18.68
CA LYS A 40 1.90 1.22 19.15
C LYS A 40 2.94 0.66 20.11
N LYS A 41 2.52 -0.16 21.08
CA LYS A 41 3.46 -0.83 22.02
C LYS A 41 4.49 -1.67 21.28
N VAL A 42 4.04 -2.49 20.33
CA VAL A 42 4.94 -3.35 19.54
C VAL A 42 5.91 -2.49 18.72
N ILE A 43 5.41 -1.49 17.99
CA ILE A 43 6.22 -0.58 17.16
C ILE A 43 7.27 0.16 17.99
N SER A 44 6.91 0.60 19.20
CA SER A 44 7.85 1.26 20.12
C SER A 44 8.95 0.35 20.64
N THR A 45 8.74 -0.97 20.69
CA THR A 45 9.77 -1.93 21.11
C THR A 45 10.68 -2.39 19.98
N LYS A 46 10.11 -2.69 18.81
CA LYS A 46 10.84 -3.05 17.60
C LYS A 46 9.97 -2.79 16.38
N LYS A 47 10.55 -2.12 15.40
CA LYS A 47 9.90 -1.68 14.17
C LYS A 47 9.85 -2.83 13.16
N PRO A 48 8.67 -3.24 12.65
CA PRO A 48 8.59 -4.12 11.47
C PRO A 48 9.04 -3.36 10.21
N ASP A 49 9.37 -4.10 9.15
CA ASP A 49 9.63 -3.50 7.82
C ASP A 49 8.32 -3.05 7.15
N LEU A 50 7.23 -3.80 7.37
CA LEU A 50 5.94 -3.59 6.72
C LEU A 50 4.79 -3.78 7.70
N ILE A 51 3.79 -2.91 7.65
CA ILE A 51 2.50 -3.09 8.34
C ILE A 51 1.40 -3.33 7.30
N LEU A 52 0.63 -4.39 7.50
CA LEU A 52 -0.67 -4.60 6.87
C LEU A 52 -1.75 -4.15 7.85
N LEU A 53 -2.43 -3.04 7.54
CA LEU A 53 -3.28 -2.33 8.49
C LEU A 53 -4.74 -2.30 8.02
N ASP A 54 -5.66 -2.81 8.85
CA ASP A 54 -7.07 -2.48 8.70
C ASP A 54 -7.34 -1.02 9.04
N VAL A 55 -8.02 -0.32 8.15
CA VAL A 55 -8.50 1.06 8.40
C VAL A 55 -9.63 1.05 9.43
N TYR A 56 -10.50 0.05 9.40
CA TYR A 56 -11.64 -0.05 10.31
C TYR A 56 -11.34 -1.02 11.43
N LEU A 57 -11.06 -0.46 12.61
CA LEU A 57 -10.97 -1.24 13.84
C LEU A 57 -12.11 -0.81 14.79
N PRO A 58 -12.53 -1.66 15.73
CA PRO A 58 -13.58 -1.33 16.68
C PRO A 58 -13.17 -0.11 17.50
N LYS A 59 -13.93 0.99 17.33
CA LYS A 59 -13.73 2.27 18.04
C LYS A 59 -12.42 3.01 17.70
N GLU A 60 -11.65 2.54 16.70
CA GLU A 60 -10.37 3.11 16.31
C GLU A 60 -10.26 3.23 14.78
N ASN A 61 -9.61 4.29 14.28
CA ASN A 61 -9.35 4.45 12.84
C ASN A 61 -7.87 4.17 12.56
N GLY A 62 -7.58 3.21 11.67
CA GLY A 62 -6.22 2.86 11.28
C GLY A 62 -5.41 4.05 10.74
N ILE A 63 -6.06 5.03 10.10
CA ILE A 63 -5.38 6.26 9.64
C ILE A 63 -4.75 7.02 10.82
N ASP A 64 -5.31 6.93 12.03
CA ASP A 64 -4.72 7.56 13.22
C ASP A 64 -3.40 6.91 13.63
N LEU A 65 -3.23 5.61 13.39
CA LEU A 65 -1.94 4.95 13.57
C LEU A 65 -0.92 5.44 12.55
N LEU A 66 -1.33 5.55 11.29
CA LEU A 66 -0.47 6.08 10.22
C LEU A 66 0.02 7.49 10.55
N LYS A 67 -0.89 8.38 10.97
CA LYS A 67 -0.56 9.74 11.44
C LYS A 67 0.42 9.71 12.62
N TRP A 68 0.16 8.85 13.60
CA TRP A 68 1.03 8.69 14.76
C TRP A 68 2.44 8.21 14.37
N ILE A 69 2.56 7.20 13.50
CA ILE A 69 3.85 6.69 13.01
C ILE A 69 4.66 7.82 12.34
N ARG A 70 4.01 8.62 11.47
CA ARG A 70 4.68 9.74 10.79
C ARG A 70 5.05 10.87 11.75
N ALA A 71 4.20 11.18 12.73
CA ALA A 71 4.48 12.18 13.76
C ALA A 71 5.63 11.77 14.70
N GLN A 72 5.95 10.48 14.78
CA GLN A 72 7.09 9.96 15.54
C GLN A 72 8.34 9.76 14.68
N GLU A 73 8.33 10.20 13.41
CA GLU A 73 9.43 10.00 12.44
C GLU A 73 9.86 8.52 12.36
N ILE A 74 8.86 7.62 12.38
CA ILE A 74 9.09 6.19 12.29
C ILE A 74 8.98 5.77 10.82
N ASP A 75 10.12 5.36 10.26
CA ASP A 75 10.24 4.80 8.90
C ASP A 75 9.71 3.36 8.85
N ILE A 76 8.39 3.23 8.70
CA ILE A 76 7.71 1.97 8.43
C ILE A 76 6.80 2.15 7.23
N ASP A 77 6.86 1.19 6.31
CA ASP A 77 5.97 1.12 5.17
C ASP A 77 4.64 0.48 5.57
N ILE A 78 3.55 1.01 5.02
CA ILE A 78 2.19 0.58 5.36
C ILE A 78 1.41 0.27 4.10
N ILE A 79 0.85 -0.94 4.03
CA ILE A 79 -0.20 -1.31 3.09
C ILE A 79 -1.52 -1.31 3.86
N LEU A 80 -2.47 -0.52 3.39
CA LEU A 80 -3.80 -0.53 3.96
C LEU A 80 -4.63 -1.67 3.39
N ILE A 81 -5.41 -2.31 4.24
CA ILE A 81 -6.38 -3.34 3.91
C ILE A 81 -7.73 -2.83 4.40
N THR A 82 -8.76 -2.71 3.56
CA THR A 82 -10.03 -2.14 4.06
C THR A 82 -11.19 -2.39 3.12
N ALA A 83 -12.40 -2.40 3.68
CA ALA A 83 -13.64 -2.43 2.91
C ALA A 83 -14.06 -1.03 2.40
N ASP A 84 -13.42 0.05 2.89
CA ASP A 84 -13.74 1.41 2.46
C ASP A 84 -13.37 1.64 1.00
N LYS A 85 -14.24 2.36 0.30
CA LYS A 85 -14.02 2.84 -1.07
C LYS A 85 -14.13 4.36 -1.17
N SER A 86 -14.26 5.07 -0.04
CA SER A 86 -14.27 6.54 0.02
C SER A 86 -12.98 7.10 -0.54
N ILE A 87 -13.13 7.95 -1.56
CA ILE A 87 -12.02 8.61 -2.23
C ILE A 87 -11.30 9.53 -1.25
N GLU A 88 -12.02 10.21 -0.36
CA GLU A 88 -11.48 11.16 0.60
C GLU A 88 -10.49 10.47 1.56
N ARG A 89 -10.87 9.31 2.12
CA ARG A 89 -10.01 8.54 3.01
C ARG A 89 -8.83 7.91 2.28
N ILE A 90 -9.04 7.45 1.06
CA ILE A 90 -7.96 6.93 0.21
C ILE A 90 -6.94 8.03 -0.06
N GLN A 91 -7.39 9.25 -0.41
CA GLN A 91 -6.49 10.39 -0.62
C GLN A 91 -5.76 10.79 0.66
N GLU A 92 -6.45 10.82 1.80
CA GLU A 92 -5.83 11.09 3.09
C GLU A 92 -4.70 10.09 3.39
N ALA A 93 -4.97 8.79 3.22
CA ALA A 93 -3.97 7.74 3.40
C ALA A 93 -2.73 7.94 2.51
N PHE A 94 -2.92 8.29 1.24
CA PHE A 94 -1.79 8.57 0.34
C PHE A 94 -0.96 9.77 0.77
N ARG A 95 -1.60 10.85 1.27
CA ARG A 95 -0.90 12.03 1.78
C ARG A 95 0.00 11.73 2.97
N TYR A 96 -0.31 10.69 3.75
CA TYR A 96 0.52 10.22 4.85
C TYR A 96 1.51 9.11 4.45
N GLY A 97 1.67 8.83 3.16
CA GLY A 97 2.73 7.96 2.65
C GLY A 97 2.45 6.46 2.83
N VAL A 98 1.23 6.02 2.54
CA VAL A 98 0.90 4.60 2.37
C VAL A 98 1.50 4.09 1.06
N VAL A 99 2.07 2.89 1.08
CA VAL A 99 2.81 2.34 -0.06
C VAL A 99 1.96 1.52 -1.03
N ASP A 100 0.83 0.98 -0.59
CA ASP A 100 -0.22 0.34 -1.42
C ASP A 100 -1.55 0.20 -0.63
N TYR A 101 -2.62 -0.18 -1.31
CA TYR A 101 -3.95 -0.34 -0.75
C TYR A 101 -4.67 -1.58 -1.33
N LEU A 102 -5.32 -2.35 -0.45
CA LEU A 102 -6.07 -3.56 -0.76
C LEU A 102 -7.54 -3.38 -0.35
N ILE A 103 -8.44 -3.39 -1.34
CA ILE A 103 -9.89 -3.31 -1.13
C ILE A 103 -10.44 -4.70 -0.83
N LYS A 104 -11.13 -4.86 0.29
CA LYS A 104 -11.90 -6.08 0.60
C LYS A 104 -13.19 -6.14 -0.25
N PRO A 105 -13.60 -7.33 -0.74
CA PRO A 105 -12.86 -8.60 -0.71
C PRO A 105 -11.74 -8.62 -1.76
N PHE A 106 -10.63 -9.26 -1.44
CA PHE A 106 -9.52 -9.56 -2.36
C PHE A 106 -9.14 -11.04 -2.26
N ASP A 107 -8.57 -11.58 -3.32
CA ASP A 107 -8.05 -12.93 -3.36
C ASP A 107 -6.56 -12.99 -2.99
N PHE A 108 -6.01 -14.20 -2.99
CA PHE A 108 -4.61 -14.41 -2.71
C PHE A 108 -3.69 -13.77 -3.75
N ASP A 109 -4.09 -13.71 -5.02
CA ASP A 109 -3.24 -13.21 -6.09
C ASP A 109 -3.05 -11.70 -5.98
N ARG A 110 -4.12 -10.96 -5.68
CA ARG A 110 -4.02 -9.51 -5.41
C ARG A 110 -3.19 -9.23 -4.15
N PHE A 111 -3.34 -10.02 -3.08
CA PHE A 111 -2.51 -9.88 -1.88
C PHE A 111 -1.02 -10.14 -2.20
N LYS A 112 -0.74 -11.21 -2.95
CA LYS A 112 0.61 -11.59 -3.36
C LYS A 112 1.26 -10.52 -4.25
N GLU A 113 0.52 -9.97 -5.19
CA GLU A 113 0.97 -8.88 -6.04
C GLU A 113 1.42 -7.67 -5.22
N ALA A 114 0.57 -7.18 -4.30
CA ALA A 114 0.90 -6.04 -3.44
C ALA A 114 2.20 -6.26 -2.65
N LEU A 115 2.37 -7.46 -2.09
CA LEU A 115 3.60 -7.81 -1.37
C LEU A 115 4.81 -7.88 -2.30
N TYR A 116 4.71 -8.47 -3.49
CA TYR A 116 5.84 -8.51 -4.43
C TYR A 116 6.22 -7.13 -4.98
N GLN A 117 5.25 -6.26 -5.24
CA GLN A 117 5.52 -4.86 -5.62
C GLN A 117 6.22 -4.12 -4.48
N PHE A 118 5.80 -4.35 -3.24
CA PHE A 118 6.51 -3.85 -2.08
C PHE A 118 7.95 -4.39 -2.01
N LYS A 119 8.13 -5.71 -2.10
CA LYS A 119 9.45 -6.35 -2.01
C LYS A 119 10.40 -5.84 -3.09
N GLY A 120 9.94 -5.69 -4.33
CA GLY A 120 10.76 -5.16 -5.42
C GLY A 120 11.25 -3.74 -5.16
N ARG A 121 10.44 -2.89 -4.51
CA ARG A 121 10.87 -1.56 -4.06
C ARG A 121 11.84 -1.64 -2.88
N TYR A 122 11.48 -2.42 -1.86
CA TYR A 122 12.28 -2.60 -0.64
C TYR A 122 13.70 -3.10 -0.96
N ASP A 123 13.82 -4.14 -1.81
CA ASP A 123 15.12 -4.71 -2.18
C ASP A 123 15.99 -3.71 -2.98
N LYS A 124 15.38 -2.83 -3.79
CA LYS A 124 16.11 -1.81 -4.54
C LYS A 124 16.69 -0.72 -3.63
N PHE A 125 15.92 -0.24 -2.66
CA PHE A 125 16.38 0.76 -1.71
C PHE A 125 17.36 0.21 -0.67
N LYS A 126 17.26 -1.09 -0.35
CA LYS A 126 18.15 -1.72 0.63
C LYS A 126 19.54 -2.06 0.08
N ASN A 127 19.64 -2.39 -1.21
CA ASN A 127 20.87 -2.89 -1.81
C ASN A 127 21.66 -1.84 -2.61
N ASN A 128 21.13 -0.62 -2.76
CA ASN A 128 21.77 0.43 -3.53
C ASN A 128 21.81 1.73 -2.71
N ASP A 129 23.00 2.28 -2.53
CA ASP A 129 23.19 3.60 -1.91
C ASP A 129 22.83 4.74 -2.88
N GLU A 130 22.87 4.46 -4.18
CA GLU A 130 22.52 5.39 -5.26
C GLU A 130 21.59 4.70 -6.26
N ILE A 131 20.62 5.45 -6.80
CA ILE A 131 19.70 4.97 -7.83
C ILE A 131 19.81 5.87 -9.06
N GLU A 132 19.93 5.26 -10.24
CA GLU A 132 19.93 6.03 -11.49
C GLU A 132 18.55 6.62 -11.78
N GLN A 133 18.49 7.81 -12.40
CA GLN A 133 17.23 8.49 -12.72
C GLN A 133 16.26 7.57 -13.49
N LYS A 134 16.75 6.77 -14.45
CA LYS A 134 15.92 5.85 -15.24
C LYS A 134 15.30 4.74 -14.40
N GLU A 135 15.98 4.30 -13.34
CA GLU A 135 15.46 3.30 -12.42
C GLU A 135 14.47 3.91 -11.43
N LEU A 136 14.76 5.12 -10.96
CA LEU A 136 13.84 5.93 -10.15
C LEU A 136 12.53 6.21 -10.91
N ASP A 137 12.62 6.59 -12.18
CA ASP A 137 11.47 6.83 -13.05
C ASP A 137 10.60 5.58 -13.17
N LYS A 138 11.19 4.39 -13.30
CA LYS A 138 10.44 3.13 -13.32
C LYS A 138 9.76 2.82 -12.00
N LEU A 139 10.37 3.17 -10.87
CA LEU A 139 9.78 2.96 -9.55
C LEU A 139 8.57 3.87 -9.32
N ILE A 140 8.69 5.14 -9.71
CA ILE A 140 7.61 6.12 -9.67
C ILE A 140 6.52 5.76 -10.69
N ALA A 141 6.91 5.35 -11.90
CA ALA A 141 5.96 4.88 -12.90
C ALA A 141 5.21 3.66 -12.38
N ASN A 142 5.85 2.63 -11.83
CA ASN A 142 5.12 1.44 -11.34
C ASN A 142 4.21 1.73 -10.15
N SER A 143 4.55 2.71 -9.28
CA SER A 143 3.65 3.15 -8.20
C SER A 143 2.43 3.93 -8.72
N ILE A 144 2.54 4.55 -9.90
CA ILE A 144 1.46 5.30 -10.57
C ILE A 144 0.68 4.42 -11.57
N VAL A 145 1.35 3.51 -12.27
CA VAL A 145 0.87 2.71 -13.42
C VAL A 145 0.14 1.45 -12.96
N SER A 146 0.40 0.92 -11.76
CA SER A 146 -0.47 -0.10 -11.13
C SER A 146 -1.89 0.42 -10.86
N LYS A 147 -2.16 1.71 -11.12
CA LYS A 147 -3.48 2.34 -11.07
C LYS A 147 -4.03 2.84 -12.39
N ASN A 148 -3.22 2.93 -13.46
CA ASN A 148 -3.57 3.73 -14.63
C ASN A 148 -3.08 3.09 -15.95
N GLU A 149 -3.74 2.02 -16.42
CA GLU A 149 -3.76 1.75 -17.88
C GLU A 149 -4.53 2.86 -18.66
N GLU A 150 -4.95 3.96 -18.02
CA GLU A 150 -5.72 5.05 -18.65
C GLU A 150 -5.15 6.47 -18.51
N ASP A 151 -4.00 6.71 -17.88
CA ASP A 151 -3.44 8.09 -17.84
C ASP A 151 -2.20 8.21 -18.73
N PHE A 152 -2.45 8.53 -20.00
CA PHE A 152 -1.44 9.10 -20.90
C PHE A 152 -0.98 10.47 -20.37
N ALA A 153 0.24 10.85 -20.75
CA ALA A 153 1.03 11.89 -20.11
C ALA A 153 0.35 13.27 -19.97
N LYS A 154 0.59 13.88 -18.80
CA LYS A 154 0.22 15.24 -18.35
C LYS A 154 -1.24 15.65 -18.58
N GLY A 155 -2.06 15.36 -17.57
CA GLY A 155 -3.32 16.07 -17.32
C GLY A 155 -4.47 15.75 -18.27
N LEU A 156 -4.36 14.69 -19.07
CA LEU A 156 -5.42 14.27 -19.99
C LEU A 156 -5.99 12.91 -19.57
N ASN A 157 -7.23 12.93 -19.10
CA ASN A 157 -8.06 11.75 -18.90
C ASN A 157 -8.33 11.07 -20.27
N ARG A 158 -8.33 9.72 -20.33
CA ARG A 158 -8.62 8.93 -21.55
C ARG A 158 -9.92 9.33 -22.26
N PHE A 159 -10.93 9.74 -21.50
CA PHE A 159 -12.19 10.24 -22.03
C PHE A 159 -11.98 11.54 -22.82
N THR A 160 -11.17 12.45 -22.28
CA THR A 160 -10.77 13.70 -22.95
C THR A 160 -9.94 13.41 -24.21
N TYR A 161 -9.03 12.43 -24.15
CA TYR A 161 -8.22 12.04 -25.30
C TYR A 161 -9.08 11.53 -26.47
N ARG A 162 -10.04 10.63 -26.20
CA ARG A 162 -10.96 10.12 -27.23
C ARG A 162 -11.82 11.22 -27.83
N SER A 163 -12.37 12.11 -27.02
CA SER A 163 -13.17 13.24 -27.52
C SER A 163 -12.36 14.19 -28.40
N ILE A 164 -11.09 14.45 -28.08
CA ILE A 164 -10.21 15.28 -28.91
C ILE A 164 -9.88 14.55 -30.21
N TRP A 165 -9.58 13.26 -30.15
CA TRP A 165 -9.21 12.45 -31.31
C TRP A 165 -10.36 12.34 -32.33
N ASP A 166 -11.57 12.07 -31.85
CA ASP A 166 -12.78 12.00 -32.69
C ASP A 166 -13.10 13.34 -33.38
N GLU A 167 -12.75 14.47 -32.74
CA GLU A 167 -12.97 15.79 -33.32
C GLU A 167 -11.90 16.17 -34.36
N ILE A 168 -10.66 15.70 -34.17
CA ILE A 168 -9.59 15.84 -35.15
C ILE A 168 -9.87 15.00 -36.40
N GLU A 169 -10.39 13.77 -36.25
CA GLU A 169 -10.76 12.91 -37.39
C GLU A 169 -11.94 13.44 -38.20
N LYS A 170 -12.88 14.17 -37.58
CA LYS A 170 -13.98 14.84 -38.30
C LYS A 170 -13.58 16.12 -39.02
N SER A 171 -12.42 16.68 -38.68
CA SER A 171 -11.91 17.94 -39.23
C SER A 171 -10.92 17.75 -40.38
N ASN A 172 -10.66 16.50 -40.79
CA ASN A 172 -9.95 16.09 -42.01
C ASN A 172 -10.89 15.35 -42.96
#